data_AF-A0A838JVV1-F1
#
_entry.id   AF-A0A838JVV1-F1
#
_cell.length_a   1.000
_cell.length_b   1.000
_cell.length_c   1.000
_cell.angle_alpha   90.00
_cell.angle_beta   90.00
_cell.angle_gamma   90.00
#
_symmetry.space_group_name_H-M   'P 1'
#
loop_
_entity.id
_entity.type
_entity.pdbx_description
1 polymer ?
#
loop_
_entity_poly.entity_id
_entity_poly.type
_entity_poly.pdbx_seq_one_letter_code
_entity_poly.pdbx_strand_id
1 'polypeptide(L)' 'MAHKELRFNTEARRALEAGVNKLANAVKITLGPKGQYVVLDKKFGSPTITNDGVTIAREIELEDIFENQGAQL' A
#
# COMPACT_ATOMS: atom_id res chain seq x y z
N MET A 1 -25.26 -14.89 -4.92
CA MET A 1 -24.59 -14.08 -3.88
C MET A 1 -23.09 -14.25 -4.03
N ALA A 2 -22.29 -13.20 -3.87
CA ALA A 2 -20.84 -13.32 -3.95
C ALA A 2 -20.32 -14.24 -2.83
N HIS A 3 -19.50 -15.22 -3.17
CA HIS A 3 -18.82 -16.08 -2.21
C HIS A 3 -17.83 -15.25 -1.39
N LYS A 4 -17.81 -15.41 -0.05
CA LYS A 4 -16.86 -14.73 0.83
C LYS A 4 -15.72 -15.67 1.18
N GLU A 5 -14.49 -15.25 0.93
CA GLU A 5 -13.31 -15.95 1.43
C GLU A 5 -13.10 -15.59 2.91
N LEU A 6 -12.75 -16.59 3.72
CA LEU A 6 -12.53 -16.43 5.15
C LEU A 6 -11.13 -16.97 5.49
N ARG A 7 -10.32 -16.14 6.16
CA ARG A 7 -9.04 -16.54 6.73
C ARG A 7 -9.08 -16.33 8.24
N PHE A 8 -8.36 -17.17 8.98
CA PHE A 8 -8.41 -17.17 10.45
C PHE A 8 -7.02 -17.12 11.08
N ASN A 9 -7.00 -16.73 12.36
CA ASN A 9 -5.84 -16.83 13.25
C ASN A 9 -4.56 -16.18 12.67
N THR A 10 -3.50 -16.98 12.56
CA THR A 10 -2.18 -16.54 12.12
C THR A 10 -2.14 -16.24 10.63
N GLU A 11 -2.92 -16.95 9.82
CA GLU A 11 -2.95 -16.73 8.38
C GLU A 11 -3.57 -15.37 8.03
N ALA A 12 -4.70 -15.03 8.68
CA ALA A 12 -5.31 -13.71 8.53
C ALA A 12 -4.36 -12.59 8.97
N ARG A 13 -3.70 -12.75 10.12
CA ARG A 13 -2.74 -11.75 10.62
C ARG A 13 -1.54 -11.58 9.70
N ARG A 14 -0.97 -12.67 9.17
CA ARG A 14 0.15 -12.61 8.23
C ARG A 14 -0.23 -11.91 6.92
N ALA A 15 -1.43 -12.14 6.40
CA ALA A 15 -1.90 -11.46 5.20
C ALA A 15 -2.06 -9.94 5.43
N LEU A 16 -2.68 -9.55 6.55
CA LEU A 16 -2.79 -8.12 6.92
C LEU A 16 -1.41 -7.48 7.12
N GLU A 17 -0.52 -8.16 7.85
CA GLU A 17 0.85 -7.69 8.09
C GLU A 17 1.64 -7.50 6.78
N ALA A 18 1.48 -8.42 5.82
CA ALA A 18 2.10 -8.28 4.50
C ALA A 18 1.62 -7.00 3.78
N GLY A 19 0.33 -6.70 3.86
CA GLY A 19 -0.26 -5.46 3.36
C GLY A 19 0.33 -4.19 4.00
N VAL A 20 0.33 -4.15 5.33
CA VAL A 20 0.93 -3.07 6.13
C VAL A 20 2.39 -2.88 5.76
N ASN A 21 3.15 -3.97 5.63
CA ASN A 21 4.56 -3.92 5.28
C ASN A 21 4.79 -3.37 3.87
N LYS A 22 3.95 -3.72 2.88
CA LYS A 22 4.05 -3.18 1.52
C LYS A 22 3.84 -1.66 1.52
N LEU A 23 2.80 -1.18 2.20
CA LEU A 23 2.53 0.25 2.37
C LEU A 23 3.71 0.95 3.08
N ALA A 24 4.12 0.42 4.24
CA ALA A 24 5.19 1.01 5.04
C ALA A 24 6.51 1.07 4.28
N ASN A 25 6.84 0.03 3.50
CA ASN A 25 8.05 0.00 2.70
C ASN A 25 8.06 1.07 1.59
N ALA A 26 6.90 1.36 0.99
CA ALA A 26 6.77 2.40 -0.03
C ALA A 26 6.86 3.81 0.57
N VAL A 27 6.27 4.03 1.75
CA VAL A 27 6.22 5.37 2.38
C VAL A 27 7.51 5.69 3.14
N LYS A 28 8.15 4.71 3.80
CA LYS A 28 9.30 4.99 4.69
C LYS A 28 10.48 5.63 3.98
N ILE A 29 10.66 5.38 2.69
CA ILE A 29 11.79 5.93 1.93
C ILE A 29 11.68 7.44 1.74
N THR A 30 10.50 8.03 1.94
CA THR A 30 10.28 9.47 1.81
C THR A 30 10.48 10.23 3.12
N LEU A 31 10.76 9.53 4.22
CA LEU A 31 10.89 10.14 5.53
C LEU A 31 12.20 10.94 5.69
N GLY A 32 12.07 12.13 6.26
CA GLY A 32 13.19 13.00 6.63
C GLY A 32 13.72 13.89 5.50
N PRO A 33 14.69 14.76 5.81
CA PRO A 33 15.19 15.76 4.85
C PRO A 33 15.96 15.17 3.67
N LYS A 34 16.34 13.88 3.75
CA LYS A 34 16.99 13.12 2.67
C LYS A 34 16.07 12.03 2.10
N GLY A 35 14.76 12.18 2.28
CA GLY A 35 13.77 11.26 1.72
C GLY A 35 13.88 11.19 0.19
N GLN A 36 13.66 10.00 -0.35
CA GLN A 36 13.68 9.74 -1.78
C GLN A 36 12.33 10.09 -2.42
N TYR A 37 12.35 10.31 -3.73
CA TYR A 37 11.14 10.50 -4.51
C TYR A 37 10.55 9.16 -4.95
N VAL A 38 9.23 9.11 -4.97
CA VAL A 38 8.44 8.01 -5.50
C VAL A 38 7.76 8.47 -6.78
N VAL A 39 7.76 7.59 -7.78
CA VAL A 39 7.08 7.80 -9.05
C VAL A 39 5.75 7.06 -9.00
N LEU A 40 4.66 7.80 -9.19
CA LEU A 40 3.29 7.31 -9.20
C LEU A 40 2.79 7.36 -10.64
N ASP A 41 2.37 6.21 -11.16
CA ASP A 41 1.80 6.13 -12.50
C ASP A 41 0.40 6.77 -12.54
N LYS A 42 0.01 7.25 -13.72
CA LYS A 42 -1.30 7.84 -13.97
C LYS A 42 -1.86 7.26 -15.25
N LYS A 43 -3.15 6.92 -15.25
CA LYS A 43 -3.86 6.40 -16.43
C LYS A 43 -3.79 7.34 -17.65
N PHE A 44 -3.61 8.65 -17.41
CA PHE A 44 -3.49 9.66 -18.46
C PHE A 44 -2.47 10.73 -18.08
N GLY A 45 -1.69 11.19 -19.05
CA GLY A 45 -0.69 12.24 -18.89
C GLY A 45 0.66 11.73 -18.37
N SER A 46 1.44 12.62 -17.76
CA SER A 46 2.75 12.30 -17.20
C SER A 46 2.63 11.71 -15.79
N PRO A 47 3.56 10.81 -15.39
CA PRO A 47 3.60 10.27 -14.03
C PRO A 47 3.85 11.39 -13.01
N THR A 48 3.41 11.16 -11.78
CA THR A 48 3.62 12.10 -10.67
C THR A 48 4.81 11.68 -9.85
N ILE A 49 5.77 12.59 -9.67
CA ILE A 49 6.95 12.37 -8.84
C ILE A 49 6.75 13.15 -7.55
N THR A 50 6.71 12.45 -6.41
CA THR A 50 6.45 13.07 -5.11
C THR A 50 7.23 12.39 -3.99
N ASN A 51 7.54 13.13 -2.94
CA ASN A 51 8.06 12.62 -1.68
C ASN A 51 7.04 12.79 -0.54
N ASP A 52 5.81 13.20 -0.84
CA ASP A 52 4.73 13.26 0.15
C ASP A 52 4.18 11.86 0.46
N GLY A 53 4.49 11.38 1.67
CA GLY A 53 4.05 10.07 2.15
C GLY A 53 2.53 9.91 2.22
N VAL A 54 1.77 11.00 2.43
CA VAL A 54 0.31 10.94 2.50
C VAL A 54 -0.28 10.69 1.11
N THR A 55 0.20 11.40 0.10
CA THR A 55 -0.19 11.16 -1.30
C THR A 55 0.17 9.75 -1.74
N ILE A 56 1.38 9.26 -1.42
CA ILE A 56 1.83 7.91 -1.79
C ILE A 56 0.94 6.85 -1.15
N ALA A 57 0.62 6.99 0.15
CA ALA A 57 -0.23 6.03 0.85
C ALA A 57 -1.64 5.90 0.23
N ARG A 58 -2.20 7.00 -0.28
CA ARG A 58 -3.54 7.01 -0.90
C ARG A 58 -3.60 6.30 -2.25
N GLU A 59 -2.50 6.23 -2.97
CA GLU A 59 -2.43 5.62 -4.30
C GLU A 59 -2.09 4.12 -4.24
N ILE A 60 -1.81 3.57 -3.05
CA ILE A 60 -1.47 2.16 -2.89
C ILE A 60 -2.74 1.32 -2.80
N GLU A 61 -2.95 0.52 -3.85
CA GLU A 61 -3.94 -0.55 -3.91
C GLU A 61 -3.23 -1.87 -4.21
N LEU A 62 -3.58 -2.92 -3.45
CA LEU A 62 -3.00 -4.25 -3.59
C LEU A 62 -4.03 -5.22 -4.20
N GLU A 63 -3.56 -6.15 -5.04
CA GLU A 63 -4.41 -7.13 -5.70
C GLU A 63 -5.01 -8.16 -4.73
N ASP A 64 -4.23 -8.61 -3.73
CA ASP A 64 -4.74 -9.51 -2.68
C ASP A 64 -5.63 -8.71 -1.72
N ILE A 65 -6.86 -9.17 -1.56
CA ILE A 65 -7.89 -8.46 -0.79
C ILE A 65 -7.50 -8.33 0.69
N PHE A 66 -6.88 -9.35 1.27
CA PHE A 66 -6.51 -9.35 2.70
C PHE A 66 -5.29 -8.47 2.93
N GLU A 67 -4.31 -8.49 2.03
CA GLU A 67 -3.20 -7.55 2.08
C GLU A 67 -3.69 -6.11 1.85
N ASN A 68 -4.59 -5.89 0.89
CA ASN A 68 -5.15 -4.57 0.63
C ASN A 68 -5.90 -4.04 1.85
N GLN A 69 -6.68 -4.89 2.53
CA GLN A 69 -7.29 -4.53 3.80
C GLN A 69 -6.23 -4.12 4.82
N GLY A 70 -5.12 -4.86 4.92
CA GLY A 70 -3.99 -4.50 5.78
C GLY A 70 -3.37 -3.14 5.44
N ALA A 71 -3.25 -2.82 4.15
CA ALA A 71 -2.75 -1.52 3.70
C ALA A 71 -3.74 -0.36 3.93
N GLN A 72 -5.03 -0.64 4.07
CA GLN A 72 -6.09 0.37 4.26
C GLN A 72 -6.51 0.56 5.74
N LEU A 73 -5.89 -0.19 6.67
CA LEU A 73 -6.08 -0.04 8.13
C LEU A 73 -5.40 1.22 8.66
#